data_AF-A0A0F7XVY5-F1
#
_entry.id   AF-A0A0F7XVY5-F1
#
_cell.length_a   1.000
_cell.length_b   1.000
_cell.length_c   1.000
_cell.angle_alpha   90.00
_cell.angle_beta   90.00
_cell.angle_gamma   90.00
#
_symmetry.space_group_name_H-M   'P 1'
#
loop_
_entity.id
_entity.type
_entity.pdbx_description
1 polymer ?
#
loop_
_entity_poly.entity_id
_entity_poly.type
_entity_poly.pdbx_seq_one_letter_code
_entity_poly.pdbx_strand_id
1 'polypeptide(L)'
;MTDGSANSATFGPSCSPRVPILPPIELWAARSIFGNRKNDGEVHPEIVLDHEKKLPPFPYLQDELKAWQDVHYGPRLISAEEARSFGMTGVDSGWHENNYWAPANWTAITHNEVTTTQPTVEFTVFLPGFIVGTSEWSASLSSLREDGEMVVFPLAAICYVIGAGLILNFKNTINNQTHASLHLAYSSNQGLNEGNEVSSIFRLER
;
A
#
# COMPACT_ATOMS: atom_id res chain seq x y z
N MET A 1 -55.53 18.53 -37.86
CA MET A 1 -55.78 17.58 -36.77
C MET A 1 -54.65 16.58 -36.78
N THR A 2 -54.15 16.30 -35.58
CA THR A 2 -52.80 15.88 -35.21
C THR A 2 -52.42 14.43 -35.51
N ASP A 3 -51.10 14.24 -35.55
CA ASP A 3 -50.28 13.03 -35.65
C ASP A 3 -50.71 11.81 -34.83
N GLY A 4 -50.25 10.65 -35.29
CA GLY A 4 -50.25 9.39 -34.54
C GLY A 4 -49.20 8.41 -35.06
N SER A 5 -47.93 8.83 -35.15
CA SER A 5 -46.79 7.92 -35.40
C SER A 5 -46.53 7.09 -34.15
N ALA A 6 -46.75 5.78 -34.24
CA ALA A 6 -46.41 4.83 -33.20
C ALA A 6 -44.87 4.69 -33.11
N ASN A 7 -44.27 5.30 -32.09
CA ASN A 7 -42.85 5.14 -31.80
C ASN A 7 -42.63 3.80 -31.08
N SER A 8 -41.95 2.89 -31.77
CA SER A 8 -41.36 1.68 -31.19
C SER A 8 -40.25 2.10 -30.22
N ALA A 9 -40.45 1.86 -28.92
CA ALA A 9 -39.43 2.05 -27.91
C ALA A 9 -38.49 0.84 -27.90
N THR A 10 -37.34 0.96 -28.56
CA THR A 10 -36.24 0.02 -28.41
C THR A 10 -35.71 0.13 -26.98
N PHE A 11 -35.89 -0.91 -26.16
CA PHE A 11 -35.25 -1.01 -24.85
C PHE A 11 -33.72 -0.92 -25.06
N GLY A 12 -33.11 0.15 -24.55
CA GLY A 12 -31.66 0.27 -24.46
C GLY A 12 -31.07 -0.85 -23.60
N PRO A 13 -29.75 -1.12 -23.73
CA PRO A 13 -29.11 -2.18 -22.97
C PRO A 13 -29.33 -1.93 -21.47
N SER A 14 -29.84 -2.96 -20.78
CA SER A 14 -29.91 -3.04 -19.33
C SER A 14 -28.58 -2.59 -18.73
N CYS A 15 -28.59 -1.48 -17.99
CA CYS A 15 -27.50 -1.12 -17.10
C CYS A 15 -27.35 -2.27 -16.10
N SER A 16 -26.43 -3.19 -16.34
CA SER A 16 -26.03 -4.14 -15.30
C SER A 16 -25.59 -3.33 -14.09
N PRO A 17 -26.15 -3.56 -12.89
CA PRO A 17 -25.66 -2.90 -11.70
C PRO A 17 -24.17 -3.24 -11.58
N ARG A 18 -23.31 -2.21 -11.62
CA ARG A 18 -21.90 -2.38 -11.22
C ARG A 18 -21.91 -2.92 -9.81
N VAL A 19 -21.42 -4.15 -9.65
CA VAL A 19 -21.21 -4.71 -8.32
C VAL A 19 -20.13 -3.86 -7.64
N PRO A 20 -20.36 -3.33 -6.43
CA PRO A 20 -19.36 -2.56 -5.72
C PRO A 20 -18.13 -3.43 -5.44
N ILE A 21 -16.94 -2.94 -5.76
CA ILE A 21 -15.67 -3.57 -5.40
C ILE A 21 -15.57 -3.58 -3.88
N LEU A 22 -15.35 -4.74 -3.28
CA LEU A 22 -15.31 -4.87 -1.82
C LEU A 22 -13.94 -4.36 -1.32
N PRO A 23 -13.89 -3.38 -0.41
CA PRO A 23 -12.66 -3.07 0.29
C PRO A 23 -12.21 -4.29 1.13
N PRO A 24 -10.91 -4.38 1.49
CA PRO A 24 -10.35 -5.58 2.13
C PRO A 24 -11.13 -6.08 3.36
N ILE A 25 -11.66 -5.18 4.18
CA ILE A 25 -12.44 -5.53 5.37
C ILE A 25 -13.83 -6.09 5.03
N GLU A 26 -14.48 -5.61 3.97
CA GLU A 26 -15.76 -6.14 3.51
C GLU A 26 -15.58 -7.49 2.81
N LEU A 27 -14.48 -7.67 2.08
CA LEU A 27 -14.10 -8.96 1.50
C LEU A 27 -13.83 -10.00 2.60
N TRP A 28 -13.13 -9.61 3.68
CA TRP A 28 -12.98 -10.44 4.87
C TRP A 28 -14.34 -10.80 5.48
N ALA A 29 -15.21 -9.80 5.70
CA ALA A 29 -16.53 -10.01 6.29
C ALA A 29 -17.42 -10.94 5.43
N ALA A 30 -17.32 -10.85 4.11
CA ALA A 30 -18.04 -11.74 3.20
C ALA A 30 -17.57 -13.20 3.30
N ARG A 31 -16.30 -13.43 3.65
CA ARG A 31 -15.65 -14.75 3.78
C ARG A 31 -15.72 -15.36 5.18
N SER A 32 -16.03 -14.55 6.19
CA SER A 32 -16.25 -14.96 7.58
C SER A 32 -17.20 -16.17 7.67
N ILE A 33 -17.11 -16.94 8.76
CA ILE A 33 -18.04 -18.05 9.06
C ILE A 33 -19.52 -17.62 8.94
N PHE A 34 -19.83 -16.36 9.29
CA PHE A 34 -21.18 -15.78 9.18
C PHE A 34 -21.39 -14.93 7.92
N GLY A 35 -20.41 -14.91 7.01
CA GLY A 35 -20.40 -14.14 5.79
C GLY A 35 -21.30 -14.70 4.69
N ASN A 36 -21.71 -13.83 3.77
CA ASN A 36 -22.62 -14.19 2.67
C ASN A 36 -21.93 -14.87 1.47
N ARG A 37 -20.59 -14.91 1.47
CA ARG A 37 -19.72 -15.51 0.44
C ARG A 37 -19.92 -14.98 -0.99
N LYS A 38 -20.58 -13.84 -1.15
CA LYS A 38 -20.81 -13.26 -2.48
C LYS A 38 -19.52 -12.62 -2.98
N ASN A 39 -19.10 -13.02 -4.18
CA ASN A 39 -18.02 -12.32 -4.89
C ASN A 39 -18.51 -10.96 -5.39
N ASP A 40 -17.63 -9.98 -5.42
CA ASP A 40 -17.89 -8.66 -5.98
C ASP A 40 -17.74 -8.61 -7.51
N GLY A 41 -17.38 -9.75 -8.12
CA GLY A 41 -17.16 -9.84 -9.57
C GLY A 41 -15.74 -9.53 -9.99
N GLU A 42 -14.87 -9.11 -9.06
CA GLU A 42 -13.44 -8.95 -9.32
C GLU A 42 -12.71 -10.30 -9.25
N VAL A 43 -11.55 -10.34 -9.91
CA VAL A 43 -10.63 -11.48 -9.86
C VAL A 43 -9.54 -11.17 -8.85
N HIS A 44 -9.57 -11.86 -7.71
CA HIS A 44 -8.51 -11.81 -6.72
C HIS A 44 -7.51 -12.95 -6.98
N PRO A 45 -6.24 -12.66 -7.34
CA PRO A 45 -5.26 -13.69 -7.72
C PRO A 45 -5.01 -14.74 -6.63
N GLU A 46 -5.18 -14.35 -5.37
CA GLU A 46 -4.92 -15.18 -4.19
C GLU A 46 -6.16 -15.95 -3.71
N ILE A 47 -7.34 -15.72 -4.31
CA ILE A 47 -8.61 -16.32 -3.88
C ILE A 47 -9.20 -17.13 -5.02
N VAL A 48 -9.19 -18.45 -4.87
CA VAL A 48 -9.85 -19.37 -5.81
C VAL A 48 -11.32 -19.49 -5.43
N LEU A 49 -12.20 -19.07 -6.33
CA LEU A 49 -13.65 -19.20 -6.16
C LEU A 49 -14.08 -20.67 -6.25
N ASP A 50 -15.17 -21.01 -5.58
CA ASP A 50 -15.77 -22.34 -5.71
C ASP A 50 -16.50 -22.54 -7.05
N HIS A 51 -17.03 -23.75 -7.28
CA HIS A 51 -17.77 -24.09 -8.50
C HIS A 51 -19.01 -23.21 -8.74
N GLU A 52 -19.53 -22.54 -7.69
CA GLU A 52 -20.67 -21.63 -7.77
C GLU A 52 -20.23 -20.16 -7.89
N LYS A 53 -18.93 -19.89 -8.11
CA LYS A 53 -18.32 -18.55 -8.13
C LYS A 53 -18.46 -17.79 -6.81
N LYS A 54 -18.62 -18.49 -5.69
CA LYS A 54 -18.63 -17.88 -4.36
C LYS A 54 -17.23 -17.83 -3.77
N LEU A 55 -17.05 -16.91 -2.83
CA LEU A 55 -15.82 -16.80 -2.07
C LEU A 55 -15.63 -18.06 -1.20
N PRO A 56 -14.41 -18.60 -1.12
CA PRO A 56 -14.11 -19.72 -0.23
C PRO A 56 -14.17 -19.26 1.23
N PRO A 57 -14.78 -20.04 2.13
CA PRO A 57 -14.75 -19.76 3.56
C PRO A 57 -13.34 -19.95 4.12
N PHE A 58 -13.09 -19.40 5.29
CA PHE A 58 -11.90 -19.75 6.06
C PHE A 58 -12.01 -21.19 6.58
N PRO A 59 -10.96 -22.03 6.44
CA PRO A 59 -11.02 -23.43 6.88
C PRO A 59 -11.00 -23.54 8.41
N TYR A 60 -10.34 -22.61 9.10
CA TYR A 60 -10.26 -22.56 10.56
C TYR A 60 -10.49 -21.14 11.09
N LEU A 61 -10.97 -21.05 12.34
CA LEU A 61 -11.20 -19.77 13.02
C LEU A 61 -9.89 -18.95 13.17
N GLN A 62 -8.76 -19.64 13.35
CA GLN A 62 -7.44 -18.99 13.44
C GLN A 62 -7.08 -18.27 12.14
N ASP A 63 -7.42 -18.82 10.98
CA ASP A 63 -7.16 -18.20 9.69
C ASP A 63 -8.06 -16.98 9.47
N GLU A 64 -9.32 -17.05 9.90
CA GLU A 64 -10.24 -15.92 9.86
C GLU A 64 -9.74 -14.76 10.74
N LEU A 65 -9.29 -15.07 11.96
CA LEU A 65 -8.73 -14.10 12.89
C LEU A 65 -7.42 -13.50 12.38
N LYS A 66 -6.54 -14.33 11.82
CA LYS A 66 -5.30 -13.86 11.19
C LYS A 66 -5.61 -12.93 10.03
N ALA A 67 -6.49 -13.32 9.11
CA ALA A 67 -6.88 -12.48 7.98
C ALA A 67 -7.52 -11.16 8.43
N TRP A 68 -8.32 -11.18 9.50
CA TRP A 68 -8.85 -9.96 10.10
C TRP A 68 -7.74 -9.03 10.61
N GLN A 69 -6.77 -9.58 11.36
CA GLN A 69 -5.63 -8.81 11.88
C GLN A 69 -4.77 -8.25 10.75
N ASP A 70 -4.48 -9.04 9.71
CA ASP A 70 -3.69 -8.60 8.56
C ASP A 70 -4.37 -7.43 7.84
N VAL A 71 -5.69 -7.44 7.73
CA VAL A 71 -6.47 -6.34 7.13
C VAL A 71 -6.56 -5.13 8.05
N HIS A 72 -6.69 -5.33 9.36
CA HIS A 72 -6.97 -4.24 10.31
C HIS A 72 -5.72 -3.54 10.82
N TYR A 73 -4.66 -4.32 11.11
CA TYR A 73 -3.39 -3.85 11.64
C TYR A 73 -2.25 -3.92 10.62
N GLY A 74 -2.50 -4.40 9.41
CA GLY A 74 -1.48 -4.46 8.37
C GLY A 74 -0.82 -3.11 8.13
N PRO A 75 0.51 -3.07 7.93
CA PRO A 75 1.20 -1.86 7.53
C PRO A 75 0.63 -1.30 6.22
N ARG A 76 0.57 0.03 6.11
CA ARG A 76 0.04 0.70 4.93
C ARG A 76 0.94 1.82 4.47
N LEU A 77 1.33 1.80 3.20
CA LEU A 77 1.97 2.96 2.57
C LEU A 77 0.96 4.09 2.48
N ILE A 78 1.32 5.29 2.94
CA ILE A 78 0.42 6.45 2.97
C ILE A 78 0.88 7.54 1.99
N SER A 79 -0.10 8.22 1.39
CA SER A 79 0.14 9.35 0.50
C SER A 79 0.35 10.67 1.27
N ALA A 80 0.72 11.73 0.55
CA ALA A 80 0.78 13.08 1.10
C ALA A 80 -0.59 13.59 1.61
N GLU A 81 -1.71 13.23 0.95
CA GLU A 81 -3.05 13.55 1.45
C GLU A 81 -3.34 12.86 2.78
N GLU A 82 -3.03 11.57 2.87
CA GLU A 82 -3.29 10.78 4.06
C GLU A 82 -2.41 11.23 5.22
N ALA A 83 -1.12 11.49 4.98
CA ALA A 83 -0.22 12.07 5.97
C ALA A 83 -0.76 13.41 6.53
N ARG A 84 -1.30 14.28 5.66
CA ARG A 84 -1.98 15.52 6.07
C ARG A 84 -3.22 15.27 6.92
N SER A 85 -3.97 14.20 6.65
CA SER A 85 -5.11 13.82 7.50
C SER A 85 -4.69 13.41 8.91
N PHE A 86 -3.47 12.90 9.08
CA PHE A 86 -2.84 12.65 10.38
C PHE A 86 -2.17 13.89 11.00
N GLY A 87 -2.26 15.06 10.36
CA GLY A 87 -1.65 16.31 10.82
C GLY A 87 -0.17 16.45 10.47
N MET A 88 0.35 15.62 9.56
CA MET A 88 1.74 15.66 9.12
C MET A 88 1.91 16.41 7.80
N THR A 89 3.01 17.13 7.66
CA THR A 89 3.36 17.87 6.44
C THR A 89 4.78 17.57 6.02
N GLY A 90 5.04 17.48 4.72
CA GLY A 90 6.38 17.25 4.17
C GLY A 90 6.85 15.78 4.23
N VAL A 91 5.92 14.85 4.40
CA VAL A 91 6.15 13.41 4.25
C VAL A 91 5.14 12.84 3.26
N ASP A 92 5.61 11.93 2.42
CA ASP A 92 4.81 11.19 1.45
C ASP A 92 5.51 9.89 1.05
N SER A 93 5.03 9.22 0.02
CA SER A 93 5.64 7.99 -0.48
C SER A 93 5.88 8.14 -1.97
N GLY A 94 7.14 8.17 -2.38
CA GLY A 94 7.49 8.43 -3.77
C GLY A 94 8.98 8.62 -4.02
N TRP A 95 9.31 8.85 -5.28
CA TRP A 95 10.64 9.27 -5.70
C TRP A 95 10.71 10.78 -5.80
N HIS A 96 11.69 11.37 -5.14
CA HIS A 96 11.94 12.80 -5.16
C HIS A 96 13.24 13.07 -5.89
N GLU A 97 13.15 13.81 -6.99
CA GLU A 97 14.32 14.40 -7.61
C GLU A 97 14.79 15.58 -6.75
N ASN A 98 16.08 15.59 -6.38
CA ASN A 98 16.68 16.72 -5.70
C ASN A 98 16.92 17.86 -6.70
N ASN A 99 15.87 18.41 -7.29
CA ASN A 99 15.94 19.52 -8.24
C ASN A 99 16.04 20.88 -7.52
N TYR A 100 16.80 20.93 -6.43
CA TYR A 100 17.19 22.21 -5.87
C TYR A 100 18.10 22.88 -6.89
N TRP A 101 17.68 24.04 -7.38
CA TRP A 101 18.54 24.93 -8.17
C TRP A 101 19.73 25.33 -7.30
N ALA A 102 20.79 24.53 -7.34
CA ALA A 102 22.08 24.92 -6.80
C ALA A 102 22.55 26.14 -7.61
N PRO A 103 23.07 27.21 -6.96
CA PRO A 103 23.70 28.31 -7.66
C PRO A 103 24.72 27.77 -8.66
N ALA A 104 24.69 28.28 -9.90
CA ALA A 104 25.54 27.77 -10.97
C ALA A 104 27.01 27.69 -10.51
N ASN A 105 27.56 26.48 -10.47
CA ASN A 105 28.97 26.28 -10.19
C ASN A 105 29.77 26.50 -11.49
N TRP A 106 30.16 27.76 -11.74
CA TRP A 106 30.88 28.17 -12.94
C TRP A 106 32.23 27.44 -13.13
N THR A 107 32.85 26.94 -12.06
CA THR A 107 34.09 26.14 -12.14
C THR A 107 33.87 24.70 -12.63
N ALA A 108 32.66 24.14 -12.46
CA ALA A 108 32.31 22.81 -12.96
C ALA A 108 31.87 22.82 -14.44
N ILE A 109 31.22 23.91 -14.88
CA ILE A 109 30.79 24.11 -16.28
C ILE A 109 31.99 24.21 -17.24
N THR A 110 33.10 24.80 -16.79
CA THR A 110 34.34 24.87 -17.59
C THR A 110 35.04 23.51 -17.76
N HIS A 111 34.70 22.53 -16.92
CA HIS A 111 35.22 21.16 -16.97
C HIS A 111 34.16 20.13 -17.41
N ASN A 112 32.98 20.58 -17.86
CA ASN A 112 31.86 19.73 -18.30
C ASN A 112 31.34 18.77 -17.19
N GLU A 113 31.56 19.11 -15.93
CA GLU A 113 31.06 18.34 -14.77
C GLU A 113 29.69 18.87 -14.36
N VAL A 114 28.63 18.25 -14.86
CA VAL A 114 27.27 18.52 -14.38
C VAL A 114 27.06 17.69 -13.11
N THR A 115 26.99 18.34 -11.95
CA THR A 115 26.57 17.68 -10.70
C THR A 115 25.14 17.18 -10.85
N THR A 116 24.96 15.89 -11.08
CA THR A 116 23.63 15.26 -11.04
C THR A 116 23.22 15.13 -9.58
N THR A 117 22.09 15.75 -9.22
CA THR A 117 21.53 15.62 -7.88
C THR A 117 20.93 14.23 -7.71
N GLN A 118 21.30 13.57 -6.63
CA GLN A 118 20.95 12.17 -6.41
C GLN A 118 19.47 12.06 -6.00
N PRO A 119 18.69 11.17 -6.65
CA PRO A 119 17.28 11.01 -6.32
C PRO A 119 17.13 10.36 -4.95
N THR A 120 16.10 10.77 -4.22
CA THR A 120 15.77 10.24 -2.90
C THR A 120 14.46 9.49 -2.98
N VAL A 121 14.46 8.21 -2.59
CA VAL A 121 13.22 7.47 -2.39
C VAL A 121 12.72 7.71 -0.97
N GLU A 122 11.43 7.95 -0.85
CA GLU A 122 10.73 8.15 0.40
C GLU A 122 9.63 7.10 0.57
N PHE A 123 9.65 6.39 1.70
CA PHE A 123 8.56 5.52 2.11
C PHE A 123 7.97 6.07 3.39
N THR A 124 6.69 6.43 3.37
CA THR A 124 5.93 6.75 4.58
C THR A 124 4.92 5.65 4.84
N VAL A 125 5.13 4.90 5.92
CA VAL A 125 4.31 3.76 6.28
C VAL A 125 3.59 4.02 7.59
N PHE A 126 2.28 3.80 7.61
CA PHE A 126 1.46 3.80 8.80
C PHE A 126 1.34 2.38 9.35
N LEU A 127 1.56 2.25 10.66
CA LEU A 127 1.36 1.06 11.48
C LEU A 127 0.15 1.27 12.40
N PRO A 128 -1.03 0.76 12.02
CA PRO A 128 -2.24 0.94 12.81
C PRO A 128 -2.12 0.29 14.19
N GLY A 129 -2.65 0.96 15.21
CA GLY A 129 -2.75 0.43 16.57
C GLY A 129 -1.41 0.25 17.28
N PHE A 130 -0.31 0.78 16.77
CA PHE A 130 1.00 0.65 17.42
C PHE A 130 0.99 1.20 18.85
N ILE A 131 1.46 0.40 19.81
CA ILE A 131 1.63 0.80 21.21
C ILE A 131 3.10 0.63 21.61
N VAL A 132 3.68 1.72 22.11
CA VAL A 132 5.06 1.75 22.61
C VAL A 132 5.24 0.76 23.76
N GLY A 133 6.22 -0.14 23.64
CA GLY A 133 6.55 -1.14 24.66
C GLY A 133 5.79 -2.46 24.54
N THR A 134 4.85 -2.57 23.59
CA THR A 134 4.11 -3.80 23.29
C THR A 134 4.32 -4.23 21.85
N SER A 135 4.13 -3.29 20.92
CA SER A 135 4.24 -3.55 19.50
C SER A 135 5.69 -3.53 19.03
N GLU A 136 6.00 -4.37 18.04
CA GLU A 136 7.33 -4.53 17.48
C GLU A 136 7.29 -4.37 15.96
N TRP A 137 8.35 -3.79 15.39
CA TRP A 137 8.51 -3.73 13.94
C TRP A 137 9.99 -3.86 13.55
N SER A 138 10.23 -4.38 12.36
CA SER A 138 11.56 -4.42 11.74
C SER A 138 11.44 -4.13 10.25
N ALA A 139 12.46 -3.49 9.66
CA ALA A 139 12.42 -3.09 8.27
C ALA A 139 13.77 -3.28 7.57
N SER A 140 13.73 -3.58 6.28
CA SER A 140 14.90 -3.60 5.40
C SER A 140 14.56 -2.99 4.04
N LEU A 141 15.44 -2.14 3.53
CA LEU A 141 15.29 -1.52 2.22
C LEU A 141 16.25 -2.19 1.24
N SER A 142 15.70 -2.63 0.11
CA SER A 142 16.48 -3.29 -0.93
C SER A 142 16.07 -2.80 -2.32
N SER A 143 16.90 -3.11 -3.31
CA SER A 143 16.58 -2.97 -4.73
C SER A 143 17.21 -4.11 -5.50
N LEU A 144 16.55 -4.56 -6.57
CA LEU A 144 17.06 -5.60 -7.45
C LEU A 144 17.82 -4.95 -8.61
N ARG A 145 19.07 -5.32 -8.82
CA ARG A 145 19.82 -4.86 -9.99
C ARG A 145 19.44 -5.64 -11.24
N GLU A 146 19.80 -5.10 -12.41
CA GLU A 146 19.57 -5.74 -13.71
C GLU A 146 20.28 -7.09 -13.85
N ASP A 147 21.39 -7.30 -13.13
CA ASP A 147 22.12 -8.57 -13.05
C ASP A 147 21.48 -9.61 -12.11
N GLY A 148 20.36 -9.26 -11.46
CA GLY A 148 19.63 -10.10 -10.51
C GLY A 148 20.19 -10.07 -9.09
N GLU A 149 21.23 -9.26 -8.82
CA GLU A 149 21.77 -9.11 -7.47
C GLU A 149 20.89 -8.17 -6.62
N MET A 150 20.62 -8.56 -5.38
CA MET A 150 19.89 -7.72 -4.43
C MET A 150 20.87 -6.81 -3.68
N VAL A 151 20.63 -5.50 -3.72
CA VAL A 151 21.37 -4.52 -2.95
C VAL A 151 20.54 -4.10 -1.75
N VAL A 152 21.12 -4.14 -0.56
CA VAL A 152 20.51 -3.68 0.68
C VAL A 152 21.07 -2.30 1.04
N PHE A 153 20.20 -1.38 1.42
CA PHE A 153 20.55 -0.02 1.80
C PHE A 153 20.48 0.17 3.32
N PRO A 154 21.35 1.01 3.91
CA PRO A 154 21.22 1.39 5.30
C PRO A 154 19.87 2.09 5.52
N LEU A 155 19.22 1.81 6.64
CA LEU A 155 17.87 2.30 6.91
C LEU A 155 17.86 3.10 8.20
N ALA A 156 17.38 4.35 8.11
CA ALA A 156 17.05 5.17 9.25
C ALA A 156 15.58 5.59 9.13
N ALA A 157 14.80 5.32 10.17
CA ALA A 157 13.40 5.69 10.24
C ALA A 157 13.22 6.90 11.15
N ILE A 158 12.48 7.91 10.68
CA ILE A 158 11.90 8.90 11.58
C ILE A 158 10.54 8.36 12.02
N CYS A 159 10.35 8.25 13.33
CA CYS A 159 9.19 7.65 13.95
C CYS A 159 8.27 8.73 14.52
N TYR A 160 7.00 8.71 14.14
CA TYR A 160 5.98 9.65 14.62
C TYR A 160 4.85 8.88 15.29
N VAL A 161 4.81 8.93 16.62
CA VAL A 161 3.72 8.32 17.39
C VAL A 161 2.50 9.24 17.32
N ILE A 162 1.38 8.69 16.88
CA ILE A 162 0.10 9.38 16.76
C ILE A 162 -0.98 8.61 17.52
N GLY A 163 -2.13 9.23 17.79
CA GLY A 163 -3.20 8.57 18.54
C GLY A 163 -3.74 7.28 17.90
N ALA A 164 -3.59 7.13 16.58
CA ALA A 164 -4.03 5.95 15.83
C ALA A 164 -2.95 4.87 15.66
N GLY A 165 -1.69 5.12 16.06
CA GLY A 165 -0.57 4.19 15.86
C GLY A 165 0.76 4.89 15.62
N LEU A 166 1.57 4.35 14.72
CA LEU A 166 2.92 4.85 14.42
C LEU A 166 3.08 5.11 12.93
N ILE A 167 3.67 6.26 12.59
CA ILE A 167 4.09 6.55 11.22
C ILE A 167 5.61 6.46 11.15
N LEU A 168 6.10 5.66 10.21
CA LEU A 168 7.51 5.49 9.90
C LEU A 168 7.81 6.20 8.58
N ASN A 169 8.79 7.10 8.59
CA ASN A 169 9.27 7.76 7.39
C ASN A 169 10.72 7.36 7.12
N PHE A 170 10.96 6.76 5.96
CA PHE A 170 12.26 6.32 5.50
C PHE A 170 12.66 7.16 4.30
N LYS A 171 13.81 7.84 4.37
CA LYS A 171 14.38 8.58 3.23
C LYS A 171 15.75 8.01 2.93
N ASN A 172 15.94 7.60 1.69
CA ASN A 172 17.23 7.06 1.24
C ASN A 172 17.59 7.59 -0.13
N THR A 173 18.82 8.08 -0.25
CA THR A 173 19.37 8.52 -1.52
C THR A 173 19.92 7.32 -2.27
N ILE A 174 19.27 6.92 -3.36
CA ILE A 174 19.58 5.69 -4.10
C ILE A 174 20.00 6.07 -5.52
N ASN A 175 21.22 5.69 -5.88
CA ASN A 175 21.77 5.95 -7.22
C ASN A 175 21.57 4.75 -8.15
N ASN A 176 21.31 5.04 -9.42
CA ASN A 176 21.25 4.05 -10.51
C ASN A 176 20.31 2.86 -10.25
N GLN A 177 19.21 3.09 -9.52
CA GLN A 177 18.13 2.12 -9.39
C GLN A 177 16.84 2.71 -9.98
N THR A 178 16.04 1.85 -10.59
CA THR A 178 14.73 2.17 -11.15
C THR A 178 13.59 1.91 -10.16
N HIS A 179 13.88 1.14 -9.11
CA HIS A 179 12.90 0.76 -8.11
C HIS A 179 13.56 0.56 -6.75
N ALA A 180 12.75 0.60 -5.71
CA ALA A 180 13.14 0.25 -4.36
C ALA A 180 12.01 -0.52 -3.69
N SER A 181 12.38 -1.46 -2.83
CA SER A 181 11.49 -2.35 -2.10
C SER A 181 11.75 -2.22 -0.60
N LEU A 182 10.77 -1.75 0.15
CA LEU A 182 10.78 -1.76 1.61
C LEU A 182 10.07 -3.01 2.10
N HIS A 183 10.82 -3.90 2.75
CA HIS A 183 10.28 -5.03 3.50
C HIS A 183 10.07 -4.58 4.94
N LEU A 184 8.86 -4.77 5.46
CA LEU A 184 8.48 -4.36 6.80
C LEU A 184 7.73 -5.51 7.47
N ALA A 185 8.22 -5.93 8.62
CA ALA A 185 7.54 -6.85 9.50
C ALA A 185 6.99 -6.07 10.70
N TYR A 186 5.74 -6.31 11.03
CA TYR A 186 5.03 -5.61 12.12
C TYR A 186 4.23 -6.59 12.95
N SER A 187 4.40 -6.54 14.26
CA SER A 187 3.49 -7.17 15.20
C SER A 187 2.88 -6.12 16.12
N SER A 188 1.55 -5.99 16.05
CA SER A 188 0.79 -5.15 16.98
C SER A 188 0.89 -5.69 18.42
N ASN A 189 1.04 -7.02 18.56
CA ASN A 189 1.00 -7.73 19.84
C ASN A 189 -0.24 -7.37 20.68
N GLN A 190 -1.36 -7.15 20.00
CA GLN A 190 -2.65 -6.82 20.59
C GLN A 190 -3.73 -7.79 20.09
N GLY A 191 -4.70 -8.06 20.96
CA GLY A 191 -5.89 -8.85 20.64
C GLY A 191 -5.70 -10.34 20.92
N LEU A 192 -6.48 -11.17 20.22
CA LEU A 192 -6.66 -12.59 20.53
C LEU A 192 -5.52 -13.51 20.03
N ASN A 193 -4.56 -12.97 19.28
CA ASN A 193 -3.45 -13.72 18.71
C ASN A 193 -2.15 -12.94 18.89
N GLU A 194 -1.60 -13.00 20.11
CA GLU A 194 -0.31 -12.42 20.46
C GLU A 194 0.82 -13.11 19.66
N GLY A 195 1.70 -12.34 19.03
CA GLY A 195 2.79 -12.87 18.19
C GLY A 195 2.47 -13.09 16.72
N ASN A 196 1.29 -12.67 16.23
CA ASN A 196 1.06 -12.64 14.78
C ASN A 196 1.88 -11.49 14.17
N GLU A 197 2.80 -11.85 13.28
CA GLU A 197 3.63 -10.91 12.54
C GLU A 197 3.09 -10.75 11.12
N VAL A 198 2.80 -9.51 10.73
CA VAL A 198 2.39 -9.14 9.39
C VAL A 198 3.61 -8.64 8.63
N SER A 199 3.99 -9.37 7.59
CA SER A 199 5.05 -8.98 6.66
C SER A 199 4.43 -8.30 5.44
N SER A 200 4.94 -7.11 5.09
CA SER A 200 4.52 -6.33 3.93
C SER A 200 5.73 -5.92 3.10
N ILE A 201 5.55 -5.90 1.78
CA ILE A 201 6.57 -5.44 0.83
C ILE A 201 5.97 -4.27 0.06
N PHE A 202 6.56 -3.09 0.22
CA PHE A 202 6.19 -1.89 -0.52
C PHE A 202 7.21 -1.64 -1.61
N ARG A 203 6.76 -1.51 -2.85
CA ARG A 203 7.63 -1.26 -3.99
C ARG A 203 7.29 0.07 -4.62
N LEU A 204 8.30 0.92 -4.81
CA LEU A 204 8.19 2.19 -5.51
C LEU A 204 9.06 2.16 -6.76
N GLU A 205 8.43 2.43 -7.90
CA GLU A 205 9.08 2.62 -9.20
C GLU A 205 9.36 4.11 -9.41
N ARG A 206 10.47 4.41 -10.09
CA ARG A 206 10.85 5.76 -10.49
C ARG A 206 10.11 6.23 -11.74
#